data_AF-A0JTK9-F1
#
_entry.id   AF-A0JTK9-F1
#
_cell.length_a   1.000
_cell.length_b   1.000
_cell.length_c   1.000
_cell.angle_alpha   90.00
_cell.angle_beta   90.00
_cell.angle_gamma   90.00
#
_symmetry.space_group_name_H-M   'P 1'
#
loop_
_entity.id
_entity.type
_entity.pdbx_description
1 polymer ?
#
loop_
_entity_poly.entity_id
_entity_poly.type
_entity_poly.pdbx_seq_one_letter_code
_entity_poly.pdbx_strand_id
1 'polypeptide(L)'
;MTVCRVPVIQGRTSVNATSERPTLTLPAGHGFSGGAVRTGVTGSLGAWIVWGISGSIEVLSNSVSASSHKLCAYNTISRAIETSWKGGPVTSADIEAQSGWLISAWDSLVKVRREFGKLSTPARQEQRKNNITSTAVAIYGMIGAMSTMYARHIDPELAFKELHASDGDDLFSWKNPVWTNAGVVTPSGSGTLTTRNSFPARRAAVRVLREAMRIGPEPMEEG
;
A
#
# COMPACT_ATOMS: atom_id res chain seq x y z
N MET A 1 -30.32 -18.03 -60.34
CA MET A 1 -29.37 -18.05 -59.20
C MET A 1 -30.19 -18.30 -57.95
N THR A 2 -30.12 -19.52 -57.43
CA THR A 2 -30.98 -20.07 -56.38
C THR A 2 -30.18 -20.10 -55.08
N VAL A 3 -30.63 -19.39 -54.06
CA VAL A 3 -29.97 -19.34 -52.74
C VAL A 3 -30.74 -20.25 -51.78
N CYS A 4 -30.11 -21.35 -51.38
CA CYS A 4 -30.59 -22.29 -50.37
C CYS A 4 -30.60 -21.65 -48.98
N ARG A 5 -31.73 -21.77 -48.26
CA ARG A 5 -31.86 -21.51 -46.82
C ARG A 5 -31.61 -22.81 -46.04
N VAL A 6 -30.76 -22.75 -45.01
CA VAL A 6 -30.55 -23.82 -44.03
C VAL A 6 -31.28 -23.43 -42.73
N PRO A 7 -32.09 -24.31 -42.12
CA PRO A 7 -32.70 -24.06 -40.81
C PRO A 7 -31.78 -24.52 -39.66
N VAL A 8 -31.72 -23.74 -38.59
CA VAL A 8 -31.05 -24.09 -37.32
C VAL A 8 -32.13 -24.49 -36.31
N ILE A 9 -32.04 -25.72 -35.79
CA ILE A 9 -32.90 -26.30 -34.74
C ILE A 9 -32.14 -26.33 -33.40
N GLN A 10 -32.92 -26.16 -32.33
CA GLN A 10 -32.61 -25.93 -30.92
C GLN A 10 -31.70 -26.97 -30.20
N GLY A 11 -31.08 -26.50 -29.11
CA GLY A 11 -30.66 -27.35 -27.98
C GLY A 11 -30.59 -26.53 -26.68
N ARG A 12 -31.60 -26.67 -25.82
CA ARG A 12 -31.71 -26.03 -24.50
C ARG A 12 -31.43 -27.10 -23.44
N THR A 13 -30.32 -27.02 -22.73
CA THR A 13 -30.00 -27.90 -21.60
C THR A 13 -29.98 -27.09 -20.31
N SER A 14 -30.98 -27.33 -19.45
CA SER A 14 -30.99 -26.90 -18.05
C SER A 14 -30.16 -27.88 -17.22
N VAL A 15 -29.24 -27.37 -16.40
CA VAL A 15 -28.54 -28.18 -15.40
C VAL A 15 -28.94 -27.66 -14.02
N ASN A 16 -29.68 -28.50 -13.28
CA ASN A 16 -29.93 -28.36 -11.85
C ASN A 16 -28.65 -28.74 -11.09
N ALA A 17 -28.15 -27.86 -10.22
CA ALA A 17 -27.07 -28.17 -9.29
C ALA A 17 -27.65 -28.38 -7.88
N THR A 18 -27.64 -29.63 -7.45
CA THR A 18 -28.01 -30.11 -6.13
C THR A 18 -26.95 -29.71 -5.10
N SER A 19 -27.41 -29.25 -3.94
CA SER A 19 -26.62 -28.89 -2.78
C SER A 19 -26.18 -30.14 -2.01
N GLU A 20 -24.88 -30.42 -1.95
CA GLU A 20 -24.29 -31.31 -0.94
C GLU A 20 -23.02 -30.67 -0.36
N ARG A 21 -23.03 -30.43 0.96
CA ARG A 21 -21.87 -29.97 1.73
C ARG A 21 -21.09 -31.18 2.24
N PRO A 22 -19.78 -31.28 2.04
CA PRO A 22 -18.97 -32.26 2.75
C PRO A 22 -18.58 -31.72 4.13
N THR A 23 -18.98 -32.45 5.18
CA THR A 23 -18.47 -32.31 6.55
C THR A 23 -17.14 -33.05 6.63
N LEU A 24 -16.05 -32.34 6.91
CA LEU A 24 -14.72 -32.93 7.11
C LEU A 24 -14.48 -33.14 8.60
N THR A 25 -14.50 -34.39 9.04
CA THR A 25 -14.13 -34.82 10.40
C THR A 25 -12.62 -35.08 10.43
N LEU A 26 -11.87 -34.42 11.32
CA LEU A 26 -10.45 -34.66 11.53
C LEU A 26 -10.22 -35.52 12.79
N PRO A 27 -9.39 -36.59 12.73
CA PRO A 27 -9.02 -37.38 13.91
C PRO A 27 -7.93 -36.69 14.74
N ALA A 28 -8.00 -36.89 16.05
CA ALA A 28 -7.04 -36.40 17.02
C ALA A 28 -5.79 -37.28 17.08
N GLY A 29 -4.61 -36.63 17.02
CA GLY A 29 -3.37 -37.07 17.66
C GLY A 29 -2.43 -37.97 16.85
N HIS A 30 -1.25 -37.46 16.49
CA HIS A 30 0.06 -37.93 16.98
C HIS A 30 1.18 -37.06 16.40
N GLY A 31 2.20 -36.83 17.23
CA GLY A 31 3.26 -35.85 17.00
C GLY A 31 4.14 -36.11 15.79
N PHE A 32 4.64 -35.02 15.23
CA PHE A 32 5.78 -35.02 14.30
C PHE A 32 6.79 -33.99 14.78
N SER A 33 7.92 -34.50 15.29
CA SER A 33 9.17 -33.75 15.39
C SER A 33 9.79 -33.67 14.00
N GLY A 34 10.09 -32.47 13.53
CA GLY A 34 10.82 -32.24 12.29
C GLY A 34 11.32 -30.81 12.27
N GLY A 35 12.62 -30.62 12.50
CA GLY A 35 13.26 -29.33 12.58
C GLY A 35 13.16 -28.54 11.29
N ALA A 36 12.64 -27.32 11.39
CA ALA A 36 12.84 -26.27 10.40
C ALA A 36 13.58 -25.13 11.10
N VAL A 37 14.80 -24.85 10.65
CA VAL A 37 15.58 -23.66 11.02
C VAL A 37 14.76 -22.44 10.61
N ARG A 38 14.07 -21.84 11.59
CA ARG A 38 13.42 -20.53 11.46
C ARG A 38 14.50 -19.46 11.59
N THR A 39 14.85 -18.81 10.49
CA THR A 39 15.46 -17.48 10.51
C THR A 39 14.40 -16.47 11.00
N GLY A 40 14.34 -16.32 12.32
CA GLY A 40 13.25 -15.65 13.04
C GLY A 40 13.33 -14.13 13.13
N VAL A 41 13.57 -13.39 12.04
CA VAL A 41 13.72 -11.91 12.13
C VAL A 41 12.70 -11.10 11.32
N THR A 42 11.84 -11.73 10.51
CA THR A 42 10.81 -11.02 9.72
C THR A 42 9.54 -10.68 10.49
N GLY A 43 9.38 -11.16 11.74
CA GLY A 43 8.11 -11.05 12.48
C GLY A 43 7.91 -9.77 13.31
N SER A 44 8.97 -9.17 13.89
CA SER A 44 8.79 -8.08 14.86
C SER A 44 8.75 -6.68 14.21
N LEU A 45 9.57 -6.43 13.19
CA LEU A 45 9.62 -5.12 12.52
C LEU A 45 8.29 -4.73 11.91
N GLY A 46 7.66 -5.69 11.22
CA GLY A 46 6.36 -5.53 10.62
C GLY A 46 5.29 -5.29 11.67
N ALA A 47 5.36 -5.94 12.84
CA ALA A 47 4.34 -5.79 13.89
C ALA A 47 4.33 -4.40 14.55
N TRP A 48 5.49 -3.79 14.79
CA TRP A 48 5.61 -2.47 15.44
C TRP A 48 5.24 -1.30 14.53
N ILE A 49 5.77 -1.30 13.30
CA ILE A 49 5.42 -0.30 12.28
C ILE A 49 3.93 -0.42 11.94
N VAL A 50 3.40 -1.65 11.86
CA VAL A 50 1.97 -1.86 11.65
C VAL A 50 1.17 -1.44 12.86
N TRP A 51 1.59 -1.62 14.10
CA TRP A 51 0.83 -1.08 15.23
C TRP A 51 0.75 0.46 15.25
N GLY A 52 1.81 1.15 14.81
CA GLY A 52 1.81 2.61 14.66
C GLY A 52 0.98 3.12 13.47
N ILE A 53 1.08 2.44 12.32
CA ILE A 53 0.53 2.90 11.03
C ILE A 53 -0.84 2.26 10.71
N SER A 54 -1.16 1.08 11.23
CA SER A 54 -2.39 0.33 10.89
C SER A 54 -3.68 1.04 11.27
N GLY A 55 -3.64 2.03 12.16
CA GLY A 55 -4.80 2.86 12.46
C GLY A 55 -5.30 3.70 11.28
N SER A 56 -4.51 3.84 10.21
CA SER A 56 -4.73 4.85 9.15
C SER A 56 -4.81 4.30 7.72
N ILE A 57 -4.50 3.02 7.45
CA ILE A 57 -4.51 2.43 6.09
C ILE A 57 -5.77 1.60 5.84
N GLU A 58 -6.48 1.86 4.74
CA GLU A 58 -7.51 0.95 4.23
C GLU A 58 -7.42 0.83 2.69
N VAL A 59 -7.51 -0.40 2.17
CA VAL A 59 -7.61 -0.68 0.72
C VAL A 59 -8.87 -1.48 0.46
N LEU A 60 -9.53 -1.09 -0.63
CA LEU A 60 -10.67 -1.73 -1.27
C LEU A 60 -10.50 -3.26 -1.40
N SER A 61 -11.45 -3.94 -0.76
CA SER A 61 -11.98 -5.30 -0.75
C SER A 61 -11.42 -6.37 -1.70
N ASN A 62 -10.90 -7.47 -1.13
CA ASN A 62 -11.05 -8.85 -1.59
C ASN A 62 -11.14 -9.78 -0.36
N SER A 63 -11.88 -10.89 -0.45
CA SER A 63 -12.59 -11.59 0.66
C SER A 63 -11.76 -12.16 1.83
N VAL A 64 -10.42 -12.14 1.79
CA VAL A 64 -9.57 -12.58 2.91
C VAL A 64 -8.77 -11.42 3.53
N SER A 65 -8.58 -10.32 2.80
CA SER A 65 -8.12 -9.02 3.34
C SER A 65 -9.26 -8.11 3.80
N ALA A 66 -10.51 -8.50 3.54
CA ALA A 66 -11.72 -7.74 3.85
C ALA A 66 -12.01 -7.55 5.36
N SER A 67 -11.42 -8.36 6.25
CA SER A 67 -11.76 -8.32 7.69
C SER A 67 -10.75 -7.60 8.58
N SER A 68 -9.61 -7.12 8.04
CA SER A 68 -8.58 -6.47 8.86
C SER A 68 -7.80 -5.38 8.12
N HIS A 69 -8.15 -4.12 8.41
CA HIS A 69 -7.38 -2.93 8.04
C HIS A 69 -5.89 -3.05 8.41
N LYS A 70 -5.58 -3.78 9.49
CA LYS A 70 -4.21 -4.04 9.94
C LYS A 70 -3.42 -4.91 8.95
N LEU A 71 -4.05 -5.95 8.39
CA LEU A 71 -3.40 -6.82 7.41
C LEU A 71 -3.14 -6.07 6.10
N CYS A 72 -4.08 -5.23 5.69
CA CYS A 72 -3.91 -4.35 4.54
C CYS A 72 -2.73 -3.36 4.73
N ALA A 73 -2.65 -2.74 5.90
CA ALA A 73 -1.57 -1.86 6.28
C ALA A 73 -0.22 -2.60 6.23
N TYR A 74 -0.15 -3.77 6.87
CA TYR A 74 1.02 -4.64 6.88
C TYR A 74 1.48 -4.99 5.47
N ASN A 75 0.57 -5.47 4.62
CA ASN A 75 0.92 -5.87 3.25
C ASN A 75 1.41 -4.68 2.43
N THR A 76 0.83 -3.49 2.61
CA THR A 76 1.26 -2.28 1.92
C THR A 76 2.68 -1.89 2.33
N ILE A 77 2.94 -1.85 3.64
CA ILE A 77 4.24 -1.48 4.20
C ILE A 77 5.30 -2.52 3.81
N SER A 78 5.04 -3.81 4.01
CA SER A 78 5.97 -4.90 3.66
C SER A 78 6.35 -4.81 2.18
N ARG A 79 5.36 -4.69 1.29
CA ARG A 79 5.62 -4.56 -0.15
C ARG A 79 6.41 -3.30 -0.51
N ALA A 80 6.15 -2.18 0.16
CA ALA A 80 6.89 -0.94 -0.07
C ALA A 80 8.35 -1.08 0.36
N ILE A 81 8.61 -1.64 1.54
CA ILE A 81 9.96 -1.90 2.04
C ILE A 81 10.68 -2.89 1.12
N GLU A 82 10.06 -4.04 0.80
CA GLU A 82 10.63 -5.05 -0.12
C GLU A 82 11.05 -4.45 -1.47
N THR A 83 10.30 -3.48 -1.98
CA THR A 83 10.60 -2.89 -3.29
C THR A 83 11.65 -1.79 -3.21
N SER A 84 11.58 -0.95 -2.16
CA SER A 84 12.36 0.29 -2.09
C SER A 84 13.67 0.16 -1.31
N TRP A 85 13.77 -0.77 -0.35
CA TRP A 85 15.00 -1.02 0.41
C TRP A 85 15.84 -2.12 -0.29
N LYS A 86 16.44 -1.77 -1.43
CA LYS A 86 17.38 -2.66 -2.13
C LYS A 86 18.68 -2.76 -1.32
N GLY A 87 19.19 -3.99 -1.15
CA GLY A 87 20.40 -4.25 -0.34
C GLY A 87 20.13 -4.40 1.15
N GLY A 88 18.94 -4.92 1.50
CA GLY A 88 18.39 -5.02 2.84
C GLY A 88 19.35 -5.47 3.95
N PRO A 89 18.96 -5.27 5.21
CA PRO A 89 19.85 -5.43 6.35
C PRO A 89 20.43 -6.85 6.42
N VAL A 90 21.76 -6.93 6.56
CA VAL A 90 22.49 -8.21 6.57
C VAL A 90 22.59 -8.76 7.99
N THR A 91 22.53 -7.88 8.98
CA THR A 91 22.64 -8.21 10.40
C THR A 91 21.42 -7.73 11.21
N SER A 92 21.21 -8.30 12.39
CA SER A 92 20.18 -7.83 13.33
C SER A 92 20.40 -6.38 13.75
N ALA A 93 21.65 -5.94 13.85
CA ALA A 93 21.99 -4.55 14.15
C ALA A 93 21.55 -3.60 13.04
N ASP A 94 21.72 -4.00 11.77
CA ASP A 94 21.23 -3.21 10.62
C ASP A 94 19.70 -3.11 10.64
N ILE A 95 19.00 -4.19 11.01
CA ILE A 95 17.53 -4.20 11.14
C ILE A 95 17.08 -3.17 12.19
N GLU A 96 17.72 -3.17 13.34
CA GLU A 96 17.41 -2.23 14.43
C GLU A 96 17.72 -0.78 14.03
N ALA A 97 18.88 -0.54 13.41
CA ALA A 97 19.25 0.79 12.92
C ALA A 97 18.29 1.32 11.84
N GLN A 98 17.97 0.50 10.83
CA GLN A 98 17.09 0.89 9.73
C GLN A 98 15.65 1.12 10.19
N SER A 99 15.13 0.25 11.08
CA SER A 99 13.79 0.42 11.62
C SER A 99 13.70 1.61 12.58
N GLY A 100 14.69 1.81 13.44
CA GLY A 100 14.78 2.97 14.32
C GLY A 100 14.80 4.28 13.53
N TRP A 101 15.57 4.31 12.43
CA TRP A 101 15.58 5.44 11.51
C TRP A 101 14.22 5.65 10.85
N LEU A 102 13.59 4.59 10.33
CA LEU A 102 12.29 4.69 9.64
C LEU A 102 11.18 5.16 10.57
N ILE A 103 11.16 4.67 11.82
CA ILE A 103 10.22 5.12 12.86
C ILE A 103 10.43 6.61 13.14
N SER A 104 11.68 7.03 13.35
CA SER A 104 12.02 8.43 13.61
C SER A 104 11.63 9.35 12.44
N ALA A 105 11.88 8.91 11.20
CA ALA A 105 11.45 9.63 10.00
C ALA A 105 9.91 9.72 9.92
N TRP A 106 9.19 8.64 10.22
CA TRP A 106 7.73 8.67 10.24
C TRP A 106 7.19 9.61 11.32
N ASP A 107 7.78 9.64 12.51
CA ASP A 107 7.41 10.59 13.56
C ASP A 107 7.62 12.03 13.10
N SER A 108 8.73 12.32 12.40
CA SER A 108 8.97 13.63 11.78
C SER A 108 7.95 13.99 10.71
N LEU A 109 7.51 13.02 9.89
CA LEU A 109 6.39 13.23 8.96
C LEU A 109 5.11 13.60 9.70
N VAL A 110 4.78 12.90 10.80
CA VAL A 110 3.58 13.16 11.59
C VAL A 110 3.59 14.56 12.23
N LYS A 111 4.77 15.11 12.57
CA LYS A 111 4.89 16.49 13.05
C LYS A 111 4.43 17.50 12.00
N VAL A 112 4.77 17.29 10.73
CA VAL A 112 4.39 18.19 9.62
C VAL A 112 2.98 17.89 9.09
N ARG A 113 2.60 16.62 9.04
CA ARG A 113 1.36 16.10 8.46
C ARG A 113 0.69 15.16 9.46
N ARG A 114 -0.05 15.74 10.41
CA ARG A 114 -0.66 15.02 11.55
C ARG A 114 -1.60 13.89 11.11
N GLU A 115 -2.12 13.93 9.90
CA GLU A 115 -2.99 12.91 9.33
C GLU A 115 -2.31 11.57 9.06
N PHE A 116 -0.98 11.52 8.96
CA PHE A 116 -0.23 10.25 8.95
C PHE A 116 -0.10 9.62 10.34
N GLY A 117 -0.49 10.36 11.39
CA GLY A 117 -0.45 9.92 12.77
C GLY A 117 -1.73 9.23 13.22
N LYS A 118 -1.88 9.13 14.54
CA LYS A 118 -3.10 8.60 15.17
C LYS A 118 -4.20 9.66 15.10
N LEU A 119 -5.27 9.33 14.39
CA LEU A 119 -6.48 10.14 14.29
C LEU A 119 -7.67 9.45 14.95
N SER A 120 -8.65 10.23 15.43
CA SER A 120 -9.95 9.71 15.86
C SER A 120 -10.73 9.17 14.65
N THR A 121 -11.67 8.25 14.88
CA THR A 121 -12.53 7.71 13.81
C THR A 121 -13.22 8.80 12.96
N PRO A 122 -13.88 9.83 13.52
CA PRO A 122 -14.49 10.87 12.70
C PRO A 122 -13.46 11.68 11.92
N ALA A 123 -12.31 12.00 12.52
CA ALA A 123 -11.23 12.69 11.81
C ALA A 123 -10.70 11.86 10.63
N ARG A 124 -10.53 10.54 10.79
CA ARG A 124 -10.13 9.65 9.69
C ARG A 124 -11.14 9.63 8.55
N GLN A 125 -12.43 9.56 8.88
CA GLN A 125 -13.49 9.57 7.87
C GLN A 125 -13.47 10.87 7.07
N GLU A 126 -13.21 12.00 7.72
CA GLU A 126 -13.13 13.28 7.05
C GLU A 126 -11.87 13.39 6.16
N GLN A 127 -10.71 12.97 6.68
CA GLN A 127 -9.47 12.96 5.90
C GLN A 127 -9.60 12.12 4.62
N ARG A 128 -10.22 10.93 4.71
CA ARG A 128 -10.47 10.06 3.53
C ARG A 128 -11.28 10.73 2.43
N LYS A 129 -12.23 11.61 2.78
CA LYS A 129 -13.04 12.33 1.80
C LYS A 129 -12.25 13.42 1.08
N ASN A 130 -11.26 14.00 1.75
CA ASN A 130 -10.59 15.21 1.30
C ASN A 130 -9.19 14.97 0.73
N ASN A 131 -8.51 13.89 1.14
CA ASN A 131 -7.15 13.59 0.74
C ASN A 131 -6.86 12.09 0.53
N ILE A 132 -5.70 11.85 -0.09
CA ILE A 132 -5.22 10.51 -0.42
C ILE A 132 -4.25 9.93 0.63
N THR A 133 -3.97 10.61 1.75
CA THR A 133 -2.87 10.23 2.68
C THR A 133 -3.09 8.85 3.29
N SER A 134 -4.34 8.45 3.52
CA SER A 134 -4.71 7.12 4.03
C SER A 134 -4.68 5.99 2.99
N THR A 135 -4.40 6.31 1.72
CA THR A 135 -4.42 5.31 0.65
C THR A 135 -3.11 4.52 0.62
N ALA A 136 -3.18 3.23 0.28
CA ALA A 136 -1.98 2.41 0.17
C ALA A 136 -0.96 2.95 -0.85
N VAL A 137 -1.42 3.63 -1.89
CA VAL A 137 -0.53 4.19 -2.93
C VAL A 137 0.27 5.37 -2.39
N ALA A 138 -0.35 6.27 -1.62
CA ALA A 138 0.35 7.37 -0.97
C ALA A 138 1.38 6.87 0.05
N ILE A 139 1.00 5.88 0.87
CA ILE A 139 1.88 5.32 1.89
C ILE A 139 3.05 4.56 1.27
N TYR A 140 2.79 3.78 0.23
CA TYR A 140 3.85 3.14 -0.55
C TYR A 140 4.80 4.19 -1.14
N GLY A 141 4.25 5.25 -1.73
CA GLY A 141 5.01 6.39 -2.24
C GLY A 141 5.93 7.01 -1.20
N MET A 142 5.41 7.16 0.02
CA MET A 142 6.12 7.80 1.13
C MET A 142 7.26 6.94 1.68
N ILE A 143 7.03 5.64 1.83
CA ILE A 143 8.09 4.68 2.17
C ILE A 143 9.19 4.68 1.09
N GLY A 144 8.82 4.68 -0.19
CA GLY A 144 9.82 4.76 -1.27
C GLY A 144 10.65 6.03 -1.27
N ALA A 145 10.03 7.17 -0.93
CA ALA A 145 10.76 8.42 -0.76
C ALA A 145 11.68 8.40 0.47
N MET A 146 11.22 7.85 1.61
CA MET A 146 12.03 7.64 2.81
C MET A 146 13.24 6.73 2.54
N SER A 147 13.10 5.68 1.73
CA SER A 147 14.24 4.84 1.31
C SER A 147 15.33 5.68 0.63
N THR A 148 14.90 6.59 -0.24
CA THR A 148 15.83 7.49 -0.94
C THR A 148 16.52 8.45 0.03
N MET A 149 15.78 8.98 1.02
CA MET A 149 16.39 9.82 2.05
C MET A 149 17.43 9.06 2.86
N TYR A 150 17.11 7.83 3.27
CA TYR A 150 18.02 6.96 4.01
C TYR A 150 19.31 6.71 3.22
N ALA A 151 19.17 6.27 1.96
CA ALA A 151 20.31 5.97 1.09
C ALA A 151 21.19 7.19 0.77
N ARG A 152 20.62 8.40 0.80
CA ARG A 152 21.33 9.65 0.50
C ARG A 152 21.69 10.47 1.74
N HIS A 153 21.46 9.94 2.94
CA HIS A 153 21.63 10.64 4.21
C HIS A 153 20.95 12.02 4.27
N ILE A 154 19.76 12.12 3.68
CA ILE A 154 18.95 13.35 3.71
C ILE A 154 18.19 13.38 5.03
N ASP A 155 18.23 14.53 5.71
CA ASP A 155 17.47 14.77 6.93
C ASP A 155 15.95 14.77 6.65
N PRO A 156 15.18 13.83 7.23
CA PRO A 156 13.73 13.77 7.06
C PRO A 156 13.02 15.04 7.54
N GLU A 157 13.51 15.70 8.60
CA GLU A 157 12.87 16.91 9.14
C GLU A 157 12.95 18.08 8.16
N LEU A 158 14.01 18.16 7.35
CA LEU A 158 14.13 19.17 6.30
C LEU A 158 13.28 18.80 5.09
N ALA A 159 13.34 17.54 4.65
CA ALA A 159 12.59 17.07 3.49
C ALA A 159 11.07 17.19 3.67
N PHE A 160 10.54 16.84 4.85
CA PHE A 160 9.10 16.88 5.09
C PHE A 160 8.52 18.28 5.22
N LYS A 161 9.32 19.32 5.50
CA LYS A 161 8.84 20.71 5.52
C LYS A 161 8.25 21.14 4.18
N GLU A 162 8.78 20.60 3.08
CA GLU A 162 8.26 20.85 1.73
C GLU A 162 6.87 20.23 1.49
N LEU A 163 6.44 19.29 2.33
CA LEU A 163 5.10 18.70 2.28
C LEU A 163 4.05 19.47 3.06
N HIS A 164 4.43 20.54 3.78
CA HIS A 164 3.47 21.32 4.55
C HIS A 164 2.36 21.86 3.64
N ALA A 165 1.11 21.78 4.10
CA ALA A 165 -0.01 22.35 3.33
C ALA A 165 0.20 23.87 3.20
N SER A 166 0.33 24.35 1.98
CA SER A 166 0.31 25.79 1.70
C SER A 166 -1.14 26.24 1.62
N ASP A 167 -1.43 27.50 1.97
CA ASP A 167 -2.78 28.07 1.89
C ASP A 167 -3.30 27.98 0.44
N GLY A 168 -4.15 26.98 0.16
CA GLY A 168 -4.87 26.82 -1.10
C GLY A 168 -4.62 25.51 -1.84
N ASP A 169 -3.40 24.95 -1.79
CA ASP A 169 -3.02 23.79 -2.60
C ASP A 169 -2.35 22.69 -1.75
N ASP A 170 -3.16 21.88 -1.08
CA ASP A 170 -2.64 20.67 -0.40
C ASP A 170 -2.19 19.65 -1.45
N LEU A 171 -0.90 19.29 -1.39
CA LEU A 171 -0.32 18.23 -2.21
C LEU A 171 -1.18 16.97 -2.19
N PHE A 172 -1.67 16.53 -1.03
CA PHE A 172 -2.40 15.26 -0.90
C PHE A 172 -3.91 15.37 -1.15
N SER A 173 -4.42 16.54 -1.52
CA SER A 173 -5.83 16.69 -1.88
C SER A 173 -6.19 15.77 -3.06
N TRP A 174 -7.39 15.16 -3.00
CA TRP A 174 -7.93 14.44 -4.16
C TRP A 174 -7.98 15.30 -5.43
N LYS A 175 -8.17 16.62 -5.26
CA LYS A 175 -8.30 17.58 -6.35
C LYS A 175 -6.96 18.04 -6.91
N ASN A 176 -5.84 17.67 -6.28
CA ASN A 176 -4.54 18.10 -6.77
C ASN A 176 -4.23 17.42 -8.12
N PRO A 177 -4.04 18.19 -9.21
CA PRO A 177 -3.87 17.63 -10.55
C PRO A 177 -2.61 16.80 -10.69
N VAL A 178 -1.61 16.96 -9.80
CA VAL A 178 -0.36 16.19 -9.83
C VAL A 178 -0.63 14.68 -9.81
N TRP A 179 -1.60 14.24 -9.01
CA TRP A 179 -1.91 12.81 -8.89
C TRP A 179 -2.64 12.25 -10.10
N THR A 180 -3.53 13.02 -10.69
CA THR A 180 -4.23 12.62 -11.92
C THR A 180 -3.27 12.59 -13.10
N ASN A 181 -2.42 13.61 -13.24
CA ASN A 181 -1.38 13.68 -14.26
C ASN A 181 -0.35 12.55 -14.13
N ALA A 182 -0.03 12.15 -12.89
CA ALA A 182 0.85 11.02 -12.61
C ALA A 182 0.17 9.64 -12.80
N GLY A 183 -1.14 9.59 -13.07
CA GLY A 183 -1.91 8.36 -13.20
C GLY A 183 -2.17 7.62 -11.87
N VAL A 184 -1.98 8.31 -10.74
CA VAL A 184 -2.22 7.80 -9.38
C VAL A 184 -3.71 7.88 -9.04
N VAL A 185 -4.33 9.01 -9.35
CA VAL A 185 -5.77 9.24 -9.16
C VAL A 185 -6.48 9.18 -10.50
N THR A 186 -7.65 8.57 -10.52
CA THR A 186 -8.52 8.47 -11.70
C THR A 186 -9.95 8.75 -11.30
N PRO A 187 -10.73 9.45 -12.14
CA PRO A 187 -12.17 9.48 -12.01
C PRO A 187 -12.74 8.06 -12.14
N SER A 188 -13.68 7.71 -11.27
CA SER A 188 -14.54 6.53 -11.44
C SER A 188 -15.66 6.84 -12.45
N GLY A 189 -16.40 5.82 -12.86
CA GLY A 189 -17.60 5.99 -13.69
C GLY A 189 -18.70 6.86 -13.04
N SER A 190 -18.65 7.06 -11.72
CA SER A 190 -19.56 7.95 -10.98
C SER A 190 -19.03 9.39 -10.83
N GLY A 191 -17.88 9.71 -11.43
CA GLY A 191 -17.21 11.00 -11.28
C GLY A 191 -16.46 11.17 -9.95
N THR A 192 -16.47 10.17 -9.07
CA THR A 192 -15.74 10.18 -7.81
C THR A 192 -14.27 9.86 -8.06
N LEU A 193 -13.35 10.63 -7.48
CA LEU A 193 -11.92 10.37 -7.62
C LEU A 193 -11.52 9.16 -6.76
N THR A 194 -10.68 8.28 -7.32
CA THR A 194 -10.18 7.07 -6.66
C THR A 194 -8.71 6.84 -6.98
N THR A 195 -7.97 6.20 -6.08
CA THR A 195 -6.57 5.83 -6.34
C THR A 195 -6.48 4.50 -7.10
N ARG A 196 -5.58 4.43 -8.09
CA ARG A 196 -5.22 3.18 -8.77
C ARG A 196 -4.22 2.40 -7.95
N ASN A 197 -4.62 1.24 -7.43
CA ASN A 197 -3.72 0.37 -6.67
C ASN A 197 -2.89 -0.57 -7.58
N SER A 198 -2.15 -0.01 -8.52
CA SER A 198 -1.27 -0.77 -9.45
C SER A 198 0.21 -0.44 -9.20
N PHE A 199 1.11 -1.33 -9.65
CA PHE A 199 2.55 -1.09 -9.51
C PHE A 199 3.03 0.20 -10.21
N PRO A 200 2.57 0.52 -11.45
CA PRO A 200 2.90 1.81 -12.08
C PRO A 200 2.44 3.03 -11.27
N ALA A 201 1.23 3.00 -10.70
CA ALA A 201 0.72 4.10 -9.88
C ALA A 201 1.53 4.27 -8.58
N ARG A 202 1.91 3.16 -7.93
CA ARG A 202 2.79 3.19 -6.75
C ARG A 202 4.16 3.81 -7.07
N ARG A 203 4.80 3.41 -8.16
CA ARG A 203 6.05 4.03 -8.64
C ARG A 203 5.86 5.51 -8.97
N ALA A 204 4.76 5.87 -9.62
CA ALA A 204 4.45 7.26 -9.92
C ALA A 204 4.30 8.09 -8.65
N ALA A 205 3.67 7.54 -7.60
CA ALA A 205 3.55 8.20 -6.31
C ALA A 205 4.92 8.42 -5.64
N VAL A 206 5.82 7.44 -5.67
CA VAL A 206 7.20 7.61 -5.18
C VAL A 206 7.87 8.80 -5.90
N ARG A 207 7.77 8.88 -7.22
CA ARG A 207 8.36 9.97 -8.01
C ARG A 207 7.77 11.34 -7.64
N VAL A 208 6.45 11.47 -7.60
CA VAL A 208 5.76 12.72 -7.23
C VAL A 208 6.22 13.19 -5.85
N LEU A 209 6.29 12.29 -4.88
CA LEU A 209 6.65 12.64 -3.51
C LEU A 209 8.14 13.00 -3.37
N ARG A 210 9.04 12.34 -4.11
CA ARG A 210 10.45 12.71 -4.15
C ARG A 210 10.67 14.08 -4.78
N GLU A 211 9.94 14.39 -5.84
CA GLU A 211 9.97 15.70 -6.50
C GLU A 211 9.46 16.79 -5.55
N ALA A 212 8.31 16.56 -4.92
CA ALA A 212 7.73 17.48 -3.93
C ALA A 212 8.70 17.77 -2.78
N MET A 213 9.45 16.77 -2.32
CA MET A 213 10.44 16.92 -1.24
C MET A 213 11.84 17.32 -1.73
N ARG A 214 12.03 17.56 -3.03
CA ARG A 214 13.33 17.93 -3.64
C ARG A 214 14.46 16.92 -3.38
N ILE A 215 14.13 15.63 -3.29
CA ILE A 215 15.07 14.52 -3.00
C ILE A 215 15.74 13.98 -4.29
N GLY A 216 15.61 14.68 -5.41
CA GLY A 216 16.22 14.36 -6.70
C GLY A 216 15.63 13.10 -7.39
N PRO A 217 15.92 12.92 -8.68
CA PRO A 217 15.43 11.78 -9.47
C PRO A 217 16.07 10.47 -9.02
N GLU A 218 15.41 9.33 -9.30
CA GLU A 218 16.01 8.01 -9.08
C GLU A 218 17.34 7.96 -9.82
N PRO A 219 18.43 7.47 -9.19
CA PRO A 219 19.60 7.10 -9.97
C PRO A 219 19.08 6.11 -11.00
N MET A 220 19.12 6.49 -12.28
CA MET A 220 18.72 5.59 -13.35
C MET A 220 19.69 4.42 -13.25
N GLU A 221 19.21 3.24 -12.85
CA GLU A 221 20.01 2.02 -12.94
C GLU A 221 20.35 1.87 -14.42
N GLU A 222 21.59 2.21 -14.78
CA GLU A 222 22.18 1.88 -16.07
C GLU A 222 22.13 0.35 -16.16
N GLY A 223 21.18 -0.14 -16.96
CA GLY A 223 20.86 -1.56 -17.09
C GLY A 223 21.94 -2.37 -17.79
#